data_AF-A0A924MV10-F1
#
_entry.id   AF-A0A924MV10-F1
#
_cell.length_a   1.000
_cell.length_b   1.000
_cell.length_c   1.000
_cell.angle_alpha   90.00
_cell.angle_beta   90.00
_cell.angle_gamma   90.00
#
_symmetry.space_group_name_H-M   'P 1'
#
loop_
_entity.id
_entity.type
_entity.pdbx_description
1 polymer ?
#
loop_
_entity_poly.entity_id
_entity_poly.type
_entity_poly.pdbx_seq_one_letter_code
_entity_poly.pdbx_strand_id
1 'polypeptide(L)'
;MTHVSYPLRSPRGLIAALATLLLAACGSGGMDPILGAPGVGIPPTVTATAPAASSPAVTGVATSTDVSATFSKPMTASTVNAAFTLACPAATPVAATVNYDAASQTATLTPAAALPASATCQATISTAANDTTGIALAAPFVWTFSTSASTDVTRPTVTATLPANAASGVPTNTRITAAFSEAMAASSVNASTFQVTDSTLGTPVAGTVTYTAASRTAAFTPTTMPLASGDLFTARIGAAATDLAGNGLAGNSAALPAASDHVWTFTTATTTDTTPPTVSAISPIDGSTGNCLTRSVTATFSKAMDPTTINTNSFIVTAGGVAVAGTVAYDIVAMQATFVPTASAGFAPNTVFVATVTTAVADLAGNALATDKVWGFTTGAQSCTAGVALGAAAAFGAFGGGAGVTNQGINTVVNGNLGTTAACTLVTGFHDALHVYTQTPLNVGTVNGAIDCAPPAPGTPATMAIATQARADAQAAYNALAALPPGSDPGAGQLGGAILLPGIYTSALGTFDITTGDLTLDAQGDANATWVFQSAAALTVGLPATPRHVLLINGAKARNVYWQVGSAARIETGSLMVGTIIAPAGVTISTAGQTIQTTLVGRAIGLTASVTLVNTTIVAP
;
A
#
# COMPACT_ATOMS: atom_id res chain seq x y z
N MET A 1 -30.27 -66.68 7.07
CA MET A 1 -31.57 -66.79 7.78
C MET A 1 -32.65 -66.23 6.87
N THR A 2 -33.87 -66.78 6.90
CA THR A 2 -34.87 -66.59 5.82
C THR A 2 -36.28 -66.34 6.35
N HIS A 3 -36.96 -65.35 5.76
CA HIS A 3 -38.42 -65.14 5.71
C HIS A 3 -39.20 -64.79 7.00
N VAL A 4 -40.48 -64.43 6.76
CA VAL A 4 -41.59 -64.01 7.65
C VAL A 4 -41.68 -62.49 7.92
N SER A 5 -42.85 -61.82 7.86
CA SER A 5 -43.92 -61.75 6.83
C SER A 5 -45.06 -60.80 7.28
N TYR A 6 -45.29 -59.70 6.54
CA TYR A 6 -46.60 -59.00 6.40
C TYR A 6 -47.28 -58.44 7.70
N PRO A 7 -48.52 -57.86 7.70
CA PRO A 7 -48.64 -56.38 7.75
C PRO A 7 -49.75 -55.87 8.74
N LEU A 8 -50.09 -54.57 8.74
CA LEU A 8 -51.39 -54.09 9.25
C LEU A 8 -51.86 -52.72 8.69
N ARG A 9 -53.18 -52.52 8.78
CA ARG A 9 -54.07 -51.45 8.23
C ARG A 9 -53.99 -50.16 9.10
N SER A 10 -54.18 -48.90 8.63
CA SER A 10 -55.27 -48.23 7.85
C SER A 10 -56.61 -48.08 8.63
N PRO A 11 -57.59 -47.19 8.30
CA PRO A 11 -57.64 -46.05 7.33
C PRO A 11 -58.49 -44.80 7.79
N ARG A 12 -58.86 -43.90 6.84
CA ARG A 12 -59.95 -42.85 6.85
C ARG A 12 -59.65 -41.54 7.62
N GLY A 13 -60.17 -40.36 7.23
CA GLY A 13 -61.06 -39.92 6.12
C GLY A 13 -61.01 -38.36 6.02
N LEU A 14 -61.72 -37.58 5.19
CA LEU A 14 -62.82 -37.65 4.19
C LEU A 14 -62.48 -36.58 3.06
N ILE A 15 -62.90 -36.62 1.78
CA ILE A 15 -64.23 -36.32 1.18
C ILE A 15 -64.78 -34.93 1.61
N ALA A 16 -65.33 -34.02 0.80
CA ALA A 16 -65.45 -33.75 -0.66
C ALA A 16 -66.23 -32.40 -0.81
N ALA A 17 -66.29 -31.62 -1.90
CA ALA A 17 -65.59 -31.50 -3.19
C ALA A 17 -65.69 -29.99 -3.58
N LEU A 18 -65.88 -29.43 -4.79
CA LEU A 18 -66.10 -29.85 -6.19
C LEU A 18 -65.67 -28.69 -7.13
N ALA A 19 -65.68 -28.85 -8.47
CA ALA A 19 -65.37 -27.80 -9.44
C ALA A 19 -66.40 -27.71 -10.59
N THR A 20 -66.63 -26.50 -11.10
CA THR A 20 -67.06 -26.15 -12.48
C THR A 20 -66.84 -24.63 -12.68
N LEU A 21 -66.08 -24.14 -13.68
CA LEU A 21 -66.30 -24.05 -15.15
C LEU A 21 -67.22 -22.87 -15.57
N LEU A 22 -67.00 -22.11 -16.67
CA LEU A 22 -66.02 -22.19 -17.79
C LEU A 22 -65.96 -20.85 -18.62
N LEU A 23 -64.94 -20.72 -19.49
CA LEU A 23 -64.75 -19.81 -20.67
C LEU A 23 -64.15 -18.40 -20.47
N ALA A 24 -63.44 -17.80 -21.46
CA ALA A 24 -62.50 -18.31 -22.50
C ALA A 24 -61.94 -17.17 -23.40
N ALA A 25 -60.61 -17.13 -23.61
CA ALA A 25 -59.85 -16.64 -24.80
C ALA A 25 -58.35 -16.56 -24.39
N CYS A 26 -57.42 -17.40 -24.86
CA CYS A 26 -56.81 -17.47 -26.20
C CYS A 26 -55.93 -16.24 -26.53
N GLY A 27 -54.60 -16.32 -26.70
CA GLY A 27 -53.65 -17.45 -26.64
C GLY A 27 -52.22 -16.90 -26.39
N SER A 28 -51.10 -17.62 -26.59
CA SER A 28 -50.88 -19.00 -27.09
C SER A 28 -49.44 -19.47 -26.78
N GLY A 29 -49.26 -20.77 -26.51
CA GLY A 29 -47.94 -21.41 -26.31
C GLY A 29 -47.42 -21.34 -24.86
N GLY A 30 -46.79 -22.38 -24.31
CA GLY A 30 -46.58 -23.73 -24.85
C GLY A 30 -45.49 -24.44 -24.03
N MET A 31 -45.86 -25.42 -23.21
CA MET A 31 -44.94 -26.14 -22.31
C MET A 31 -45.04 -27.65 -22.53
N ASP A 32 -43.90 -28.29 -22.77
CA ASP A 32 -43.73 -29.73 -22.89
C ASP A 32 -43.41 -30.33 -21.50
N PRO A 33 -44.19 -31.29 -20.96
CA PRO A 33 -44.07 -31.71 -19.56
C PRO A 33 -43.01 -32.81 -19.33
N ILE A 34 -41.77 -32.64 -19.82
CA ILE A 34 -40.63 -33.55 -19.54
C ILE A 34 -39.30 -32.76 -19.50
N LEU A 35 -38.49 -33.04 -18.46
CA LEU A 35 -37.19 -32.42 -18.10
C LEU A 35 -37.22 -30.96 -17.57
N GLY A 36 -36.54 -30.75 -16.43
CA GLY A 36 -36.13 -29.43 -15.95
C GLY A 36 -36.90 -28.91 -14.74
N ALA A 37 -36.22 -28.74 -13.60
CA ALA A 37 -36.59 -27.71 -12.64
C ALA A 37 -36.27 -26.33 -13.27
N PRO A 38 -37.00 -25.25 -12.93
CA PRO A 38 -36.65 -23.92 -13.42
C PRO A 38 -35.21 -23.59 -13.01
N GLY A 39 -34.38 -23.26 -14.00
CA GLY A 39 -32.95 -23.01 -13.78
C GLY A 39 -32.77 -21.90 -12.75
N VAL A 40 -32.09 -22.20 -11.65
CA VAL A 40 -31.84 -21.24 -10.57
C VAL A 40 -30.87 -20.18 -11.08
N GLY A 41 -31.42 -19.09 -11.60
CA GLY A 41 -30.64 -17.97 -12.11
C GLY A 41 -29.77 -17.39 -10.99
N ILE A 42 -28.49 -17.16 -11.30
CA ILE A 42 -27.52 -16.58 -10.36
C ILE A 42 -28.08 -15.22 -9.90
N PRO A 43 -28.23 -14.94 -8.59
CA PRO A 43 -28.72 -13.65 -8.11
C PRO A 43 -27.89 -12.47 -8.62
N PRO A 44 -28.49 -11.29 -8.83
CA PRO A 44 -27.71 -10.06 -9.06
C PRO A 44 -26.79 -9.77 -7.87
N THR A 45 -25.73 -9.02 -8.15
CA THR A 45 -24.74 -8.53 -7.16
C THR A 45 -24.39 -7.07 -7.46
N VAL A 46 -23.96 -6.33 -6.44
CA VAL A 46 -23.38 -4.99 -6.62
C VAL A 46 -21.90 -5.15 -6.96
N THR A 47 -21.45 -4.49 -8.04
CA THR A 47 -20.10 -4.61 -8.60
C THR A 47 -19.21 -3.39 -8.30
N ALA A 48 -19.80 -2.22 -8.08
CA ALA A 48 -19.12 -1.00 -7.68
C ALA A 48 -20.08 -0.05 -6.94
N THR A 49 -19.55 0.83 -6.10
CA THR A 49 -20.31 1.93 -5.47
C THR A 49 -19.52 3.24 -5.46
N ALA A 50 -20.23 4.36 -5.33
CA ALA A 50 -19.66 5.66 -4.97
C ALA A 50 -20.48 6.27 -3.80
N PRO A 51 -19.86 6.72 -2.70
CA PRO A 51 -18.51 6.40 -2.26
C PRO A 51 -18.22 4.90 -2.24
N ALA A 52 -16.96 4.52 -2.43
CA ALA A 52 -16.56 3.11 -2.54
C ALA A 52 -16.81 2.34 -1.24
N ALA A 53 -17.33 1.11 -1.35
CA ALA A 53 -17.47 0.20 -0.24
C ALA A 53 -16.10 -0.36 0.18
N SER A 54 -15.44 0.30 1.14
CA SER A 54 -14.09 -0.03 1.61
C SER A 54 -14.04 -0.29 3.13
N SER A 55 -12.98 -0.97 3.57
CA SER A 55 -12.58 -1.10 4.97
C SER A 55 -11.11 -0.64 5.09
N PRO A 56 -10.81 0.47 5.80
CA PRO A 56 -11.74 1.39 6.45
C PRO A 56 -12.68 2.09 5.46
N ALA A 57 -13.83 2.57 5.97
CA ALA A 57 -14.82 3.32 5.20
C ALA A 57 -14.24 4.64 4.67
N VAL A 58 -14.71 5.11 3.51
CA VAL A 58 -14.29 6.39 2.93
C VAL A 58 -14.67 7.54 3.87
N THR A 59 -13.71 8.41 4.19
CA THR A 59 -13.89 9.60 5.04
C THR A 59 -13.73 10.88 4.24
N GLY A 60 -14.21 12.00 4.76
CA GLY A 60 -14.12 13.30 4.10
C GLY A 60 -15.08 13.49 2.92
N VAL A 61 -16.11 12.65 2.79
CA VAL A 61 -17.09 12.72 1.70
C VAL A 61 -17.88 14.02 1.78
N ALA A 62 -17.95 14.78 0.69
CA ALA A 62 -18.65 16.06 0.67
C ALA A 62 -20.13 15.92 1.05
N THR A 63 -20.67 16.88 1.81
CA THR A 63 -22.09 16.86 2.23
C THR A 63 -23.09 16.95 1.08
N SER A 64 -22.66 17.34 -0.13
CA SER A 64 -23.46 17.34 -1.36
C SER A 64 -23.43 16.02 -2.14
N THR A 65 -22.77 14.97 -1.63
CA THR A 65 -22.50 13.73 -2.39
C THR A 65 -23.74 12.91 -2.74
N ASP A 66 -23.91 12.67 -4.04
CA ASP A 66 -24.76 11.60 -4.58
C ASP A 66 -24.15 10.21 -4.34
N VAL A 67 -24.99 9.24 -3.99
CA VAL A 67 -24.57 7.88 -3.61
C VAL A 67 -25.02 6.90 -4.68
N SER A 68 -24.12 6.15 -5.30
CA SER A 68 -24.42 5.26 -6.42
C SER A 68 -23.97 3.81 -6.22
N ALA A 69 -24.61 2.90 -6.95
CA ALA A 69 -24.27 1.47 -7.00
C ALA A 69 -24.51 0.89 -8.39
N THR A 70 -23.53 0.17 -8.92
CA THR A 70 -23.61 -0.55 -10.20
C THR A 70 -23.85 -2.04 -9.96
N PHE A 71 -24.66 -2.67 -10.79
CA PHE A 71 -25.04 -4.08 -10.66
C PHE A 71 -24.30 -4.97 -11.68
N SER A 72 -24.30 -6.28 -11.46
CA SER A 72 -23.70 -7.28 -12.37
C SER A 72 -24.58 -7.68 -13.56
N LYS A 73 -25.83 -7.21 -13.61
CA LYS A 73 -26.78 -7.43 -14.71
C LYS A 73 -27.93 -6.40 -14.68
N PRO A 74 -28.72 -6.28 -15.77
CA PRO A 74 -29.88 -5.39 -15.82
C PRO A 74 -30.90 -5.63 -14.71
N MET A 75 -31.36 -4.55 -14.08
CA MET A 75 -32.30 -4.57 -12.96
C MET A 75 -33.66 -3.97 -13.31
N THR A 76 -34.70 -4.41 -12.60
CA THR A 76 -36.04 -3.84 -12.71
C THR A 76 -36.06 -2.50 -11.95
N ALA A 77 -35.92 -1.39 -12.69
CA ALA A 77 -35.71 -0.03 -12.19
C ALA A 77 -36.62 0.38 -11.01
N SER A 78 -37.93 0.11 -11.10
CA SER A 78 -38.90 0.43 -10.04
C SER A 78 -38.60 -0.28 -8.71
N THR A 79 -38.07 -1.50 -8.76
CA THR A 79 -37.70 -2.27 -7.57
C THR A 79 -36.39 -1.75 -6.96
N VAL A 80 -35.42 -1.36 -7.78
CA VAL A 80 -34.16 -0.76 -7.31
C VAL A 80 -34.41 0.60 -6.67
N ASN A 81 -35.22 1.44 -7.31
CA ASN A 81 -35.56 2.78 -6.81
C ASN A 81 -36.33 2.74 -5.46
N ALA A 82 -37.06 1.66 -5.19
CA ALA A 82 -37.73 1.43 -3.91
C ALA A 82 -36.86 0.72 -2.86
N ALA A 83 -35.82 0.00 -3.28
CA ALA A 83 -34.98 -0.84 -2.41
C ALA A 83 -33.72 -0.15 -1.88
N PHE A 84 -33.27 0.92 -2.53
CA PHE A 84 -32.05 1.66 -2.22
C PHE A 84 -32.36 2.86 -1.29
N THR A 85 -31.73 2.88 -0.11
CA THR A 85 -31.92 3.90 0.93
C THR A 85 -30.60 4.39 1.51
N LEU A 86 -30.64 5.57 2.15
CA LEU A 86 -29.50 6.22 2.81
C LEU A 86 -29.91 6.68 4.22
N ALA A 87 -29.02 6.56 5.19
CA ALA A 87 -29.21 7.05 6.55
C ALA A 87 -27.97 7.79 7.08
N CYS A 88 -28.12 9.02 7.53
CA CYS A 88 -27.05 9.92 7.98
C CYS A 88 -27.54 10.85 9.13
N PRO A 89 -26.91 10.84 10.32
CA PRO A 89 -26.02 9.78 10.80
C PRO A 89 -26.74 8.42 10.83
N ALA A 90 -25.99 7.33 10.90
CA ALA A 90 -26.50 5.95 10.80
C ALA A 90 -27.80 5.72 11.61
N ALA A 91 -28.74 5.00 11.00
CA ALA A 91 -30.14 4.81 11.42
C ALA A 91 -31.07 6.04 11.38
N THR A 92 -30.61 7.24 10.97
CA THR A 92 -31.47 8.41 10.68
C THR A 92 -31.76 8.51 9.17
N PRO A 93 -32.96 8.20 8.66
CA PRO A 93 -33.22 8.16 7.22
C PRO A 93 -33.04 9.52 6.53
N VAL A 94 -32.39 9.52 5.37
CA VAL A 94 -32.23 10.69 4.49
C VAL A 94 -33.30 10.65 3.40
N ALA A 95 -34.04 11.75 3.23
CA ALA A 95 -34.93 11.91 2.08
C ALA A 95 -34.09 12.09 0.81
N ALA A 96 -34.33 11.25 -0.20
CA ALA A 96 -33.56 11.20 -1.44
C ALA A 96 -34.42 10.70 -2.62
N THR A 97 -34.00 11.00 -3.84
CA THR A 97 -34.56 10.44 -5.07
C THR A 97 -33.59 9.43 -5.66
N VAL A 98 -34.08 8.23 -6.03
CA VAL A 98 -33.27 7.20 -6.69
C VAL A 98 -33.66 7.09 -8.16
N ASN A 99 -32.67 7.09 -9.04
CA ASN A 99 -32.81 6.81 -10.47
C ASN A 99 -31.88 5.68 -10.90
N TYR A 100 -32.38 4.73 -11.70
CA TYR A 100 -31.60 3.62 -12.25
C TYR A 100 -31.44 3.78 -13.76
N ASP A 101 -30.20 3.90 -14.23
CA ASP A 101 -29.87 3.79 -15.65
C ASP A 101 -29.62 2.33 -16.02
N ALA A 102 -30.39 1.84 -17.00
CA ALA A 102 -30.26 0.49 -17.53
C ALA A 102 -29.06 0.33 -18.50
N ALA A 103 -28.53 1.43 -19.06
CA ALA A 103 -27.39 1.37 -19.98
C ALA A 103 -26.07 1.19 -19.22
N SER A 104 -25.82 1.97 -18.16
CA SER A 104 -24.68 1.78 -17.26
C SER A 104 -24.93 0.72 -16.17
N GLN A 105 -26.16 0.24 -16.03
CA GLN A 105 -26.63 -0.64 -14.95
C GLN A 105 -26.40 -0.05 -13.54
N THR A 106 -26.48 1.28 -13.40
CA THR A 106 -26.16 2.02 -12.17
C THR A 106 -27.39 2.70 -11.59
N ALA A 107 -27.64 2.49 -10.30
CA ALA A 107 -28.55 3.31 -9.52
C ALA A 107 -27.79 4.49 -8.89
N THR A 108 -28.38 5.68 -8.94
CA THR A 108 -27.88 6.88 -8.24
C THR A 108 -28.99 7.38 -7.31
N LEU A 109 -28.63 7.59 -6.03
CA LEU A 109 -29.44 8.14 -4.96
C LEU A 109 -28.96 9.57 -4.70
N THR A 110 -29.78 10.54 -5.05
CA THR A 110 -29.53 11.98 -4.88
C THR A 110 -30.22 12.48 -3.61
N PRO A 111 -29.49 12.91 -2.56
CA PRO A 111 -30.08 13.48 -1.36
C PRO A 111 -30.91 14.74 -1.65
N ALA A 112 -32.11 14.85 -1.07
CA ALA A 112 -32.99 16.01 -1.26
C ALA A 112 -32.51 17.29 -0.52
N ALA A 113 -31.50 17.14 0.35
CA ALA A 113 -30.78 18.20 1.03
C ALA A 113 -29.36 17.71 1.35
N ALA A 114 -28.43 18.64 1.62
CA ALA A 114 -27.07 18.29 2.01
C ALA A 114 -27.05 17.40 3.27
N LEU A 115 -26.21 16.36 3.24
CA LEU A 115 -26.01 15.42 4.33
C LEU A 115 -25.42 16.13 5.56
N PRO A 116 -25.69 15.67 6.79
CA PRO A 116 -25.07 16.24 7.99
C PRO A 116 -23.54 16.17 7.91
N ALA A 117 -22.86 17.22 8.35
CA ALA A 117 -21.38 17.27 8.41
C ALA A 117 -20.82 16.36 9.52
N SER A 118 -19.62 15.83 9.31
CA SER A 118 -18.91 14.92 10.24
C SER A 118 -19.73 13.70 10.72
N ALA A 119 -20.61 13.19 9.87
CA ALA A 119 -21.54 12.12 10.20
C ALA A 119 -21.21 10.82 9.45
N THR A 120 -21.27 9.68 10.17
CA THR A 120 -21.21 8.35 9.55
C THR A 120 -22.54 8.06 8.84
N CYS A 121 -22.51 8.02 7.52
CA CYS A 121 -23.61 7.60 6.67
C CYS A 121 -23.59 6.08 6.43
N GLN A 122 -24.77 5.49 6.26
CA GLN A 122 -24.96 4.12 5.84
C GLN A 122 -25.90 4.08 4.63
N ALA A 123 -25.43 3.50 3.52
CA ALA A 123 -26.21 3.23 2.33
C ALA A 123 -26.59 1.74 2.31
N THR A 124 -27.83 1.44 1.92
CA THR A 124 -28.40 0.08 1.93
C THR A 124 -29.23 -0.16 0.68
N ILE A 125 -28.95 -1.25 -0.03
CA ILE A 125 -29.82 -1.80 -1.07
C ILE A 125 -30.38 -3.12 -0.54
N SER A 126 -31.69 -3.13 -0.26
CA SER A 126 -32.38 -4.28 0.29
C SER A 126 -32.64 -5.38 -0.75
N THR A 127 -32.97 -6.58 -0.29
CA THR A 127 -33.37 -7.72 -1.14
C THR A 127 -34.67 -7.50 -1.92
N ALA A 128 -35.33 -6.33 -1.78
CA ALA A 128 -36.42 -5.93 -2.66
C ALA A 128 -35.94 -5.52 -4.07
N ALA A 129 -34.64 -5.29 -4.30
CA ALA A 129 -34.08 -5.03 -5.62
C ALA A 129 -34.04 -6.33 -6.45
N ASN A 130 -34.76 -6.36 -7.57
CA ASN A 130 -34.89 -7.53 -8.46
C ASN A 130 -34.26 -7.26 -9.83
N ASP A 131 -33.71 -8.30 -10.45
CA ASP A 131 -33.30 -8.25 -11.86
C ASP A 131 -34.50 -8.18 -12.82
N THR A 132 -34.26 -8.08 -14.13
CA THR A 132 -35.33 -8.07 -15.15
C THR A 132 -36.04 -9.42 -15.35
N THR A 133 -35.66 -10.46 -14.61
CA THR A 133 -36.31 -11.79 -14.59
C THR A 133 -37.06 -12.08 -13.28
N GLY A 134 -37.01 -11.14 -12.31
CA GLY A 134 -37.66 -11.27 -11.01
C GLY A 134 -36.81 -11.96 -9.93
N ILE A 135 -35.48 -12.04 -10.12
CA ILE A 135 -34.56 -12.60 -9.12
C ILE A 135 -33.98 -11.49 -8.25
N ALA A 136 -34.25 -11.57 -6.95
CA ALA A 136 -33.77 -10.64 -5.93
C ALA A 136 -32.25 -10.74 -5.67
N LEU A 137 -31.65 -9.67 -5.13
CA LEU A 137 -30.36 -9.74 -4.45
C LEU A 137 -30.37 -10.86 -3.38
N ALA A 138 -29.30 -11.65 -3.30
CA ALA A 138 -29.21 -12.77 -2.35
C ALA A 138 -29.17 -12.34 -0.87
N ALA A 139 -28.67 -11.13 -0.60
CA ALA A 139 -28.61 -10.48 0.71
C ALA A 139 -28.64 -8.96 0.54
N PRO A 140 -29.00 -8.16 1.57
CA PRO A 140 -28.88 -6.71 1.49
C PRO A 140 -27.43 -6.28 1.30
N PHE A 141 -27.17 -5.39 0.35
CA PHE A 141 -25.85 -4.78 0.19
C PHE A 141 -25.77 -3.50 1.01
N VAL A 142 -24.84 -3.43 1.96
CA VAL A 142 -24.71 -2.33 2.93
C VAL A 142 -23.28 -1.83 2.95
N TRP A 143 -23.09 -0.52 2.85
CA TRP A 143 -21.78 0.12 3.00
C TRP A 143 -21.89 1.45 3.74
N THR A 144 -20.75 1.94 4.24
CA THR A 144 -20.68 3.16 5.04
C THR A 144 -19.62 4.12 4.50
N PHE A 145 -19.80 5.39 4.80
CA PHE A 145 -18.84 6.46 4.56
C PHE A 145 -19.03 7.55 5.63
N SER A 146 -18.07 8.45 5.79
CA SER A 146 -18.16 9.56 6.76
C SER A 146 -18.02 10.90 6.04
N THR A 147 -18.95 11.81 6.30
CA THR A 147 -18.96 13.13 5.66
C THR A 147 -17.88 14.05 6.20
N SER A 148 -17.48 15.04 5.40
CA SER A 148 -16.54 16.11 5.76
C SER A 148 -17.12 17.05 6.84
N ALA A 149 -16.24 17.79 7.51
CA ALA A 149 -16.64 18.85 8.46
C ALA A 149 -17.00 20.18 7.78
N SER A 150 -16.61 20.35 6.52
CA SER A 150 -16.85 21.52 5.67
C SER A 150 -17.37 21.07 4.31
N THR A 151 -18.03 21.97 3.57
CA THR A 151 -18.27 21.76 2.12
C THR A 151 -16.94 21.54 1.41
N ASP A 152 -16.84 20.53 0.57
CA ASP A 152 -15.65 20.36 -0.26
C ASP A 152 -15.67 21.37 -1.42
N VAL A 153 -14.55 22.06 -1.58
CA VAL A 153 -14.30 23.09 -2.60
C VAL A 153 -12.99 22.83 -3.33
N THR A 154 -12.36 21.69 -3.05
CA THR A 154 -11.22 21.17 -3.82
C THR A 154 -11.72 20.84 -5.22
N ARG A 155 -10.88 21.01 -6.24
CA ARG A 155 -11.22 20.58 -7.60
C ARG A 155 -10.46 19.30 -7.92
N PRO A 156 -11.11 18.31 -8.54
CA PRO A 156 -10.40 17.16 -9.07
C PRO A 156 -9.41 17.60 -10.13
N THR A 157 -8.22 17.01 -10.08
CA THR A 157 -7.15 17.19 -11.06
C THR A 157 -6.84 15.84 -11.71
N VAL A 158 -6.33 15.84 -12.94
CA VAL A 158 -5.78 14.63 -13.56
C VAL A 158 -4.34 14.47 -13.07
N THR A 159 -4.04 13.35 -12.43
CA THR A 159 -2.73 13.06 -11.82
C THR A 159 -1.77 12.39 -12.78
N ALA A 160 -2.27 11.59 -13.72
CA ALA A 160 -1.51 10.98 -14.81
C ALA A 160 -2.43 10.54 -15.96
N THR A 161 -1.88 10.44 -17.18
CA THR A 161 -2.58 9.97 -18.39
C THR A 161 -1.78 8.88 -19.09
N LEU A 162 -2.47 7.98 -19.78
CA LEU A 162 -1.87 7.02 -20.71
C LEU A 162 -2.65 7.02 -22.03
N PRO A 163 -2.02 7.28 -23.20
CA PRO A 163 -0.64 7.70 -23.36
C PRO A 163 -0.32 8.99 -22.59
N ALA A 164 0.92 9.11 -22.12
CA ALA A 164 1.40 10.31 -21.45
C ALA A 164 1.39 11.51 -22.42
N ASN A 165 1.33 12.73 -21.89
CA ASN A 165 1.34 13.93 -22.73
C ASN A 165 2.60 13.99 -23.61
N ALA A 166 2.41 14.27 -24.89
CA ALA A 166 3.41 14.25 -25.97
C ALA A 166 4.10 12.87 -26.20
N ALA A 167 3.50 11.76 -25.78
CA ALA A 167 4.03 10.42 -26.08
C ALA A 167 3.99 10.12 -27.59
N SER A 168 5.11 9.66 -28.13
CA SER A 168 5.28 9.27 -29.55
C SER A 168 5.44 7.76 -29.71
N GLY A 169 5.00 7.20 -30.84
CA GLY A 169 5.13 5.77 -31.11
C GLY A 169 4.11 4.91 -30.36
N VAL A 170 2.95 5.48 -30.06
CA VAL A 170 1.86 4.83 -29.32
C VAL A 170 1.20 3.74 -30.18
N PRO A 171 1.02 2.50 -29.69
CA PRO A 171 0.36 1.44 -30.45
C PRO A 171 -1.01 1.86 -31.00
N THR A 172 -1.31 1.56 -32.27
CA THR A 172 -2.56 2.02 -32.90
C THR A 172 -3.82 1.35 -32.34
N ASN A 173 -3.68 0.25 -31.60
CA ASN A 173 -4.75 -0.39 -30.83
C ASN A 173 -4.84 0.06 -29.35
N THR A 174 -4.20 1.18 -28.97
CA THR A 174 -4.22 1.63 -27.56
C THR A 174 -5.57 2.20 -27.10
N ARG A 175 -5.90 1.95 -25.84
CA ARG A 175 -6.91 2.66 -25.04
C ARG A 175 -6.31 3.91 -24.41
N ILE A 176 -7.12 4.95 -24.26
CA ILE A 176 -6.69 6.24 -23.71
C ILE A 176 -7.30 6.38 -22.31
N THR A 177 -6.49 6.60 -21.27
CA THR A 177 -6.92 6.65 -19.87
C THR A 177 -6.37 7.88 -19.13
N ALA A 178 -7.05 8.25 -18.05
CA ALA A 178 -6.65 9.31 -17.14
C ALA A 178 -7.05 8.96 -15.69
N ALA A 179 -6.12 9.16 -14.75
CA ALA A 179 -6.35 9.00 -13.31
C ALA A 179 -6.59 10.36 -12.64
N PHE A 180 -7.46 10.40 -11.62
CA PHE A 180 -7.82 11.63 -10.91
C PHE A 180 -7.27 11.68 -9.47
N SER A 181 -7.12 12.88 -8.91
CA SER A 181 -6.74 13.11 -7.51
C SER A 181 -7.71 12.49 -6.50
N GLU A 182 -8.99 12.43 -6.84
CA GLU A 182 -10.10 12.08 -5.95
C GLU A 182 -11.22 11.33 -6.68
N ALA A 183 -12.35 11.11 -6.01
CA ALA A 183 -13.47 10.37 -6.58
C ALA A 183 -14.34 11.27 -7.46
N MET A 184 -14.35 11.00 -8.77
CA MET A 184 -15.28 11.63 -9.71
C MET A 184 -16.72 11.11 -9.54
N ALA A 185 -17.70 11.96 -9.78
CA ALA A 185 -19.08 11.54 -9.99
C ALA A 185 -19.16 10.78 -11.33
N ALA A 186 -19.44 9.48 -11.28
CA ALA A 186 -19.35 8.58 -12.43
C ALA A 186 -20.20 9.02 -13.64
N SER A 187 -21.38 9.61 -13.40
CA SER A 187 -22.26 10.16 -14.43
C SER A 187 -21.65 11.36 -15.17
N SER A 188 -20.75 12.11 -14.54
CA SER A 188 -20.07 13.27 -15.16
C SER A 188 -18.90 12.86 -16.07
N VAL A 189 -18.41 11.61 -15.98
CA VAL A 189 -17.28 11.09 -16.76
C VAL A 189 -17.82 10.20 -17.88
N ASN A 190 -18.12 10.81 -19.02
CA ASN A 190 -18.82 10.18 -20.14
C ASN A 190 -18.33 10.74 -21.50
N ALA A 191 -18.88 10.27 -22.62
CA ALA A 191 -18.44 10.66 -23.97
C ALA A 191 -18.65 12.15 -24.35
N SER A 192 -19.38 12.93 -23.56
CA SER A 192 -19.46 14.39 -23.72
C SER A 192 -18.34 15.15 -22.99
N THR A 193 -17.77 14.55 -21.94
CA THR A 193 -16.69 15.15 -21.15
C THR A 193 -15.32 14.59 -21.51
N PHE A 194 -15.17 13.28 -21.72
CA PHE A 194 -13.92 12.66 -22.19
C PHE A 194 -14.02 12.36 -23.69
N GLN A 195 -13.18 13.04 -24.48
CA GLN A 195 -13.19 13.05 -25.94
C GLN A 195 -11.78 12.88 -26.50
N VAL A 196 -11.66 12.26 -27.68
CA VAL A 196 -10.40 12.12 -28.43
C VAL A 196 -10.63 12.62 -29.86
N THR A 197 -9.68 13.39 -30.40
CA THR A 197 -9.75 13.99 -31.73
C THR A 197 -8.47 13.69 -32.50
N ASP A 198 -8.61 13.12 -33.70
CA ASP A 198 -7.53 13.07 -34.68
C ASP A 198 -7.20 14.51 -35.09
N SER A 199 -6.00 14.96 -34.73
CA SER A 199 -5.54 16.33 -34.90
C SER A 199 -4.71 16.50 -36.17
N THR A 200 -4.35 15.42 -36.88
CA THR A 200 -3.90 15.51 -38.27
C THR A 200 -5.08 15.77 -39.19
N LEU A 201 -6.18 15.03 -39.02
CA LEU A 201 -7.36 15.05 -39.88
C LEU A 201 -8.43 16.07 -39.42
N GLY A 202 -8.37 16.53 -38.17
CA GLY A 202 -9.35 17.43 -37.58
C GLY A 202 -10.69 16.76 -37.24
N THR A 203 -10.72 15.43 -37.11
CA THR A 203 -11.93 14.61 -36.96
C THR A 203 -12.06 13.98 -35.57
N PRO A 204 -13.24 13.99 -34.94
CA PRO A 204 -13.46 13.32 -33.66
C PRO A 204 -13.34 11.80 -33.81
N VAL A 205 -12.65 11.15 -32.88
CA VAL A 205 -12.61 9.69 -32.78
C VAL A 205 -13.88 9.21 -32.08
N ALA A 206 -14.59 8.26 -32.69
CA ALA A 206 -15.72 7.60 -32.03
C ALA A 206 -15.23 6.61 -30.98
N GLY A 207 -15.81 6.63 -29.77
CA GLY A 207 -15.42 5.76 -28.67
C GLY A 207 -16.45 5.68 -27.55
N THR A 208 -16.30 4.69 -26.67
CA THR A 208 -17.04 4.58 -25.41
C THR A 208 -16.18 5.05 -24.25
N VAL A 209 -16.81 5.58 -23.20
CA VAL A 209 -16.12 6.04 -21.98
C VAL A 209 -16.61 5.23 -20.79
N THR A 210 -15.68 4.75 -19.97
CA THR A 210 -15.95 4.13 -18.67
C THR A 210 -15.19 4.86 -17.57
N TYR A 211 -15.65 4.72 -16.32
CA TYR A 211 -14.96 5.21 -15.13
C TYR A 211 -14.99 4.14 -14.04
N THR A 212 -13.83 3.85 -13.46
CA THR A 212 -13.66 2.86 -12.40
C THR A 212 -13.33 3.56 -11.09
N ALA A 213 -14.33 3.65 -10.19
CA ALA A 213 -14.21 4.40 -8.94
C ALA A 213 -13.10 3.87 -8.00
N ALA A 214 -12.82 2.57 -8.01
CA ALA A 214 -11.78 1.96 -7.17
C ALA A 214 -10.36 2.43 -7.54
N SER A 215 -10.08 2.58 -8.84
CA SER A 215 -8.79 3.06 -9.37
C SER A 215 -8.81 4.54 -9.77
N ARG A 216 -9.91 5.27 -9.49
CA ARG A 216 -10.14 6.68 -9.85
C ARG A 216 -9.74 6.99 -11.31
N THR A 217 -10.01 6.06 -12.21
CA THR A 217 -9.51 6.10 -13.59
C THR A 217 -10.67 6.12 -14.60
N ALA A 218 -10.61 7.05 -15.55
CA ALA A 218 -11.43 7.03 -16.76
C ALA A 218 -10.70 6.31 -17.90
N ALA A 219 -11.44 5.61 -18.75
CA ALA A 219 -10.93 4.99 -19.97
C ALA A 219 -11.83 5.30 -21.17
N PHE A 220 -11.23 5.85 -22.23
CA PHE A 220 -11.82 6.02 -23.56
C PHE A 220 -11.36 4.85 -24.45
N THR A 221 -12.33 4.09 -24.97
CA THR A 221 -12.12 2.97 -25.88
C THR A 221 -12.61 3.37 -27.28
N PRO A 222 -11.73 3.61 -28.27
CA PRO A 222 -12.15 3.82 -29.65
C PRO A 222 -13.02 2.67 -30.17
N THR A 223 -14.18 2.97 -30.77
CA THR A 223 -15.09 1.95 -31.33
C THR A 223 -14.64 1.45 -32.71
N THR A 224 -13.81 2.24 -33.40
CA THR A 224 -13.11 1.82 -34.61
C THR A 224 -11.63 1.67 -34.25
N MET A 225 -11.08 0.49 -34.54
CA MET A 225 -9.65 0.18 -34.34
C MET A 225 -9.10 -0.62 -35.52
N PRO A 226 -7.79 -0.49 -35.82
CA PRO A 226 -6.81 0.40 -35.18
C PRO A 226 -7.09 1.90 -35.46
N LEU A 227 -6.54 2.77 -34.62
CA LEU A 227 -6.41 4.20 -34.89
C LEU A 227 -5.52 4.43 -36.12
N ALA A 228 -5.65 5.61 -36.75
CA ALA A 228 -4.80 6.03 -37.85
C ALA A 228 -3.32 6.09 -37.44
N SER A 229 -2.41 5.82 -38.38
CA SER A 229 -1.02 5.41 -38.09
C SER A 229 0.00 6.51 -38.39
N GLY A 230 0.71 6.96 -37.36
CA GLY A 230 1.62 8.12 -37.43
C GLY A 230 0.94 9.45 -37.11
N ASP A 231 -0.37 9.43 -36.82
CA ASP A 231 -1.19 10.62 -36.63
C ASP A 231 -1.12 11.18 -35.21
N LEU A 232 -1.29 12.50 -35.11
CA LEU A 232 -1.34 13.23 -33.85
C LEU A 232 -2.78 13.22 -33.33
N PHE A 233 -2.99 12.71 -32.13
CA PHE A 233 -4.27 12.73 -31.43
C PHE A 233 -4.23 13.70 -30.25
N THR A 234 -5.33 14.41 -30.04
CA THR A 234 -5.57 15.23 -28.84
C THR A 234 -6.67 14.57 -28.02
N ALA A 235 -6.38 14.25 -26.77
CA ALA A 235 -7.35 13.80 -25.79
C ALA A 235 -7.71 14.94 -24.83
N ARG A 236 -8.98 15.01 -24.45
CA ARG A 236 -9.56 16.09 -23.63
C ARG A 236 -10.52 15.51 -22.60
N ILE A 237 -10.38 15.90 -21.35
CA ILE A 237 -11.42 15.76 -20.31
C ILE A 237 -11.89 17.16 -19.94
N GLY A 238 -13.17 17.44 -20.21
CA GLY A 238 -13.74 18.77 -20.05
C GLY A 238 -14.04 19.16 -18.60
N ALA A 239 -14.01 20.47 -18.33
CA ALA A 239 -14.30 21.09 -17.02
C ALA A 239 -15.66 20.71 -16.39
N ALA A 240 -16.57 20.12 -17.16
CA ALA A 240 -17.88 19.63 -16.71
C ALA A 240 -17.86 18.21 -16.10
N ALA A 241 -16.73 17.50 -16.13
CA ALA A 241 -16.52 16.35 -15.26
C ALA A 241 -16.30 16.85 -13.83
N THR A 242 -17.00 16.28 -12.84
CA THR A 242 -16.98 16.74 -11.44
C THR A 242 -16.50 15.65 -10.48
N ASP A 243 -16.03 16.07 -9.32
CA ASP A 243 -15.96 15.22 -8.13
C ASP A 243 -17.38 14.81 -7.66
N LEU A 244 -17.45 14.10 -6.53
CA LEU A 244 -18.71 13.80 -5.85
C LEU A 244 -19.39 15.03 -5.20
N ALA A 245 -18.68 16.14 -5.00
CA ALA A 245 -19.19 17.35 -4.35
C ALA A 245 -19.93 18.30 -5.32
N GLY A 246 -19.61 18.21 -6.62
CA GLY A 246 -20.05 19.11 -7.70
C GLY A 246 -18.97 20.05 -8.23
N ASN A 247 -17.72 19.95 -7.77
CA ASN A 247 -16.62 20.77 -8.26
C ASN A 247 -16.12 20.25 -9.62
N GLY A 248 -16.35 21.03 -10.67
CA GLY A 248 -15.81 20.77 -12.01
C GLY A 248 -14.28 20.75 -12.06
N LEU A 249 -13.73 19.93 -12.95
CA LEU A 249 -12.30 19.61 -13.09
C LEU A 249 -11.39 20.85 -13.14
N ALA A 250 -10.31 20.81 -12.36
CA ALA A 250 -9.14 21.66 -12.53
C ALA A 250 -8.16 20.99 -13.50
N GLY A 251 -8.42 21.16 -14.80
CA GLY A 251 -7.51 20.76 -15.86
C GLY A 251 -6.28 21.65 -15.99
N ASN A 252 -5.54 21.48 -17.08
CA ASN A 252 -4.29 22.20 -17.38
C ASN A 252 -4.49 23.40 -18.33
N SER A 253 -5.72 23.68 -18.78
CA SER A 253 -6.02 24.76 -19.73
C SER A 253 -6.19 26.15 -19.09
N ALA A 254 -6.24 26.24 -17.76
CA ALA A 254 -6.23 27.50 -17.02
C ALA A 254 -5.49 27.38 -15.68
N ALA A 255 -5.15 28.52 -15.07
CA ALA A 255 -4.54 28.54 -13.75
C ALA A 255 -5.52 28.15 -12.64
N LEU A 256 -5.03 27.40 -11.63
CA LEU A 256 -5.79 27.09 -10.41
C LEU A 256 -6.21 28.40 -9.69
N PRO A 257 -7.40 28.47 -9.06
CA PRO A 257 -8.38 27.39 -8.85
C PRO A 257 -9.53 27.38 -9.88
N ALA A 258 -9.31 27.86 -11.11
CA ALA A 258 -10.35 27.84 -12.14
C ALA A 258 -10.68 26.40 -12.58
N ALA A 259 -11.96 26.14 -12.87
CA ALA A 259 -12.33 24.94 -13.61
C ALA A 259 -11.83 25.08 -15.06
N SER A 260 -11.19 24.05 -15.60
CA SER A 260 -10.68 24.05 -16.97
C SER A 260 -10.53 22.64 -17.52
N ASP A 261 -10.44 22.54 -18.84
CA ASP A 261 -10.25 21.26 -19.51
C ASP A 261 -8.83 20.71 -19.27
N HIS A 262 -8.71 19.41 -19.04
CA HIS A 262 -7.42 18.72 -19.08
C HIS A 262 -7.19 18.18 -20.50
N VAL A 263 -6.16 18.69 -21.17
CA VAL A 263 -5.85 18.40 -22.57
C VAL A 263 -4.43 17.84 -22.67
N TRP A 264 -4.27 16.76 -23.42
CA TRP A 264 -2.97 16.17 -23.73
C TRP A 264 -2.93 15.58 -25.13
N THR A 265 -1.73 15.45 -25.69
CA THR A 265 -1.53 14.93 -27.05
C THR A 265 -0.71 13.65 -27.07
N PHE A 266 -0.87 12.84 -28.10
CA PHE A 266 0.00 11.69 -28.37
C PHE A 266 0.07 11.38 -29.88
N THR A 267 1.13 10.73 -30.34
CA THR A 267 1.32 10.35 -31.75
C THR A 267 1.42 8.84 -31.89
N THR A 268 0.61 8.26 -32.78
CA THR A 268 0.59 6.80 -32.98
C THR A 268 1.82 6.27 -33.71
N ALA A 269 2.08 4.98 -33.54
CA ALA A 269 3.04 4.20 -34.30
C ALA A 269 2.49 3.80 -35.67
N THR A 270 3.32 3.13 -36.47
CA THR A 270 2.92 2.47 -37.72
C THR A 270 2.31 1.08 -37.51
N THR A 271 2.18 0.60 -36.27
CA THR A 271 1.80 -0.78 -35.94
C THR A 271 0.93 -0.88 -34.68
N THR A 272 0.12 -1.93 -34.62
CA THR A 272 -0.51 -2.42 -33.39
C THR A 272 0.53 -3.11 -32.49
N ASP A 273 0.35 -3.05 -31.18
CA ASP A 273 1.08 -3.88 -30.23
C ASP A 273 0.32 -5.19 -30.02
N THR A 274 0.97 -6.31 -30.32
CA THR A 274 0.46 -7.68 -30.18
C THR A 274 1.27 -8.50 -29.17
N THR A 275 2.03 -7.85 -28.29
CA THR A 275 2.92 -8.51 -27.33
C THR A 275 2.23 -8.64 -25.97
N PRO A 276 2.09 -9.86 -25.41
CA PRO A 276 1.58 -10.01 -24.05
C PRO A 276 2.41 -9.23 -23.02
N PRO A 277 1.80 -8.55 -22.04
CA PRO A 277 2.50 -8.09 -20.84
C PRO A 277 3.11 -9.28 -20.08
N THR A 278 4.02 -8.97 -19.17
CA THR A 278 4.62 -9.93 -18.22
C THR A 278 4.73 -9.28 -16.84
N VAL A 279 4.71 -10.10 -15.78
CA VAL A 279 4.99 -9.62 -14.42
C VAL A 279 6.50 -9.63 -14.20
N SER A 280 7.09 -8.44 -14.07
CA SER A 280 8.53 -8.19 -13.96
C SER A 280 9.06 -8.34 -12.53
N ALA A 281 8.24 -8.06 -11.52
CA ALA A 281 8.56 -8.26 -10.11
C ALA A 281 7.32 -8.60 -9.28
N ILE A 282 7.51 -9.29 -8.15
CA ILE A 282 6.48 -9.64 -7.16
C ILE A 282 7.00 -9.37 -5.75
N SER A 283 6.10 -8.99 -4.83
CA SER A 283 6.40 -8.89 -3.39
C SER A 283 5.16 -9.25 -2.57
N PRO A 284 5.22 -10.13 -1.55
CA PRO A 284 6.38 -10.91 -1.15
C PRO A 284 6.94 -11.80 -2.26
N ILE A 285 8.22 -12.13 -2.18
CA ILE A 285 8.89 -13.03 -3.14
C ILE A 285 8.35 -14.46 -2.98
N ASP A 286 8.29 -15.22 -4.07
CA ASP A 286 7.82 -16.60 -4.08
C ASP A 286 8.58 -17.48 -3.08
N GLY A 287 7.85 -18.30 -2.32
CA GLY A 287 8.39 -19.16 -1.26
C GLY A 287 8.84 -18.44 0.02
N SER A 288 8.73 -17.11 0.10
CA SER A 288 9.19 -16.35 1.28
C SER A 288 8.38 -16.65 2.55
N THR A 289 9.03 -16.61 3.71
CA THR A 289 8.43 -16.93 5.02
C THR A 289 8.68 -15.84 6.05
N GLY A 290 7.85 -15.78 7.10
CA GLY A 290 7.98 -14.76 8.14
C GLY A 290 7.43 -13.37 7.77
N ASN A 291 6.72 -13.24 6.64
CA ASN A 291 6.17 -11.97 6.17
C ASN A 291 5.24 -11.31 7.22
N CYS A 292 5.41 -10.02 7.47
CA CYS A 292 4.62 -9.31 8.46
C CYS A 292 3.14 -9.15 8.03
N LEU A 293 2.20 -9.28 8.98
CA LEU A 293 0.77 -9.51 8.69
C LEU A 293 0.12 -8.41 7.84
N THR A 294 0.54 -7.17 8.04
CA THR A 294 -0.03 -5.98 7.38
C THR A 294 0.69 -5.58 6.10
N ARG A 295 1.54 -6.46 5.54
CA ARG A 295 2.25 -6.22 4.27
C ARG A 295 1.28 -6.29 3.10
N SER A 296 1.39 -5.37 2.15
CA SER A 296 0.66 -5.44 0.88
C SER A 296 1.30 -6.46 -0.06
N VAL A 297 0.49 -7.14 -0.88
CA VAL A 297 0.96 -8.04 -1.93
C VAL A 297 0.96 -7.28 -3.26
N THR A 298 2.02 -7.39 -4.05
CA THR A 298 2.23 -6.56 -5.25
C THR A 298 2.72 -7.37 -6.44
N ALA A 299 2.35 -6.90 -7.64
CA ALA A 299 2.87 -7.37 -8.92
C ALA A 299 3.21 -6.14 -9.79
N THR A 300 4.46 -6.04 -10.22
CA THR A 300 4.92 -5.01 -11.16
C THR A 300 4.95 -5.59 -12.56
N PHE A 301 4.50 -4.85 -13.57
CA PHE A 301 4.40 -5.30 -14.96
C PHE A 301 5.57 -4.79 -15.81
N SER A 302 5.74 -5.34 -17.01
CA SER A 302 6.74 -4.92 -18.00
C SER A 302 6.29 -3.78 -18.91
N LYS A 303 5.01 -3.39 -18.85
CA LYS A 303 4.39 -2.30 -19.61
C LYS A 303 3.17 -1.75 -18.85
N ALA A 304 2.63 -0.64 -19.34
CA ALA A 304 1.40 -0.05 -18.81
C ALA A 304 0.17 -0.94 -19.08
N MET A 305 -0.61 -1.21 -18.03
CA MET A 305 -1.79 -2.08 -18.07
C MET A 305 -3.09 -1.28 -18.20
N ASP A 306 -4.17 -1.90 -18.68
CA ASP A 306 -5.52 -1.32 -18.58
C ASP A 306 -6.00 -1.42 -17.11
N PRO A 307 -6.18 -0.29 -16.39
CA PRO A 307 -6.51 -0.30 -14.97
C PRO A 307 -7.93 -0.81 -14.66
N THR A 308 -8.79 -0.97 -15.67
CA THR A 308 -10.12 -1.59 -15.51
C THR A 308 -10.01 -3.12 -15.39
N THR A 309 -8.97 -3.71 -15.99
CA THR A 309 -8.73 -5.16 -15.97
C THR A 309 -8.06 -5.65 -14.69
N ILE A 310 -7.46 -4.74 -13.90
CA ILE A 310 -6.77 -5.06 -12.64
C ILE A 310 -7.71 -4.75 -11.45
N ASN A 311 -8.27 -5.80 -10.86
CA ASN A 311 -9.25 -5.72 -9.78
C ASN A 311 -9.25 -7.01 -8.94
N THR A 312 -10.12 -7.12 -7.93
CA THR A 312 -10.18 -8.28 -7.01
C THR A 312 -10.53 -9.62 -7.67
N ASN A 313 -10.99 -9.63 -8.92
CA ASN A 313 -11.30 -10.85 -9.68
C ASN A 313 -10.12 -11.30 -10.56
N SER A 314 -9.10 -10.46 -10.72
CA SER A 314 -7.94 -10.70 -11.58
C SER A 314 -6.60 -10.62 -10.85
N PHE A 315 -6.54 -9.96 -9.69
CA PHE A 315 -5.47 -10.10 -8.70
C PHE A 315 -6.07 -10.63 -7.40
N ILE A 316 -5.90 -11.94 -7.18
CA ILE A 316 -6.52 -12.70 -6.08
C ILE A 316 -5.44 -13.16 -5.12
N VAL A 317 -5.69 -13.08 -3.81
CA VAL A 317 -4.90 -13.77 -2.77
C VAL A 317 -5.80 -14.78 -2.07
N THR A 318 -5.30 -16.00 -1.85
CA THR A 318 -6.04 -17.10 -1.20
C THR A 318 -5.26 -17.70 -0.04
N ALA A 319 -5.96 -18.29 0.93
CA ALA A 319 -5.42 -19.14 1.99
C ALA A 319 -6.15 -20.49 1.94
N GLY A 320 -5.41 -21.59 1.75
CA GLY A 320 -6.02 -22.93 1.61
C GLY A 320 -7.04 -23.04 0.46
N GLY A 321 -6.93 -22.19 -0.57
CA GLY A 321 -7.89 -22.09 -1.68
C GLY A 321 -9.09 -21.17 -1.43
N VAL A 322 -9.27 -20.62 -0.22
CA VAL A 322 -10.32 -19.64 0.09
C VAL A 322 -9.78 -18.23 -0.17
N ALA A 323 -10.53 -17.39 -0.89
CA ALA A 323 -10.14 -16.01 -1.17
C ALA A 323 -10.07 -15.15 0.09
N VAL A 324 -9.01 -14.35 0.20
CA VAL A 324 -8.83 -13.35 1.26
C VAL A 324 -9.54 -12.06 0.85
N ALA A 325 -10.32 -11.47 1.75
CA ALA A 325 -10.94 -10.17 1.52
C ALA A 325 -9.87 -9.07 1.49
N GLY A 326 -9.85 -8.29 0.42
CA GLY A 326 -8.89 -7.21 0.19
C GLY A 326 -9.35 -6.23 -0.88
N THR A 327 -8.64 -5.11 -0.97
CA THR A 327 -8.77 -4.14 -2.06
C THR A 327 -7.62 -4.33 -3.05
N VAL A 328 -7.84 -4.00 -4.32
CA VAL A 328 -6.81 -3.98 -5.37
C VAL A 328 -6.77 -2.58 -5.98
N ALA A 329 -5.58 -2.02 -6.09
CA ALA A 329 -5.28 -0.78 -6.81
C ALA A 329 -4.16 -1.02 -7.84
N TYR A 330 -4.03 -0.12 -8.82
CA TYR A 330 -2.95 -0.13 -9.81
C TYR A 330 -2.36 1.27 -9.95
N ASP A 331 -1.06 1.39 -9.69
CA ASP A 331 -0.28 2.60 -9.97
C ASP A 331 0.20 2.55 -11.42
N ILE A 332 -0.31 3.47 -12.25
CA ILE A 332 -0.03 3.53 -13.68
C ILE A 332 1.36 4.08 -14.02
N VAL A 333 2.04 4.72 -13.06
CA VAL A 333 3.40 5.29 -13.21
C VAL A 333 4.45 4.29 -12.73
N ALA A 334 4.22 3.65 -11.58
CA ALA A 334 5.06 2.55 -11.08
C ALA A 334 4.81 1.22 -11.82
N MET A 335 3.78 1.16 -12.68
CA MET A 335 3.30 -0.05 -13.36
C MET A 335 3.04 -1.21 -12.39
N GLN A 336 2.51 -0.91 -11.20
CA GLN A 336 2.42 -1.84 -10.07
C GLN A 336 0.98 -2.01 -9.58
N ALA A 337 0.49 -3.25 -9.58
CA ALA A 337 -0.73 -3.62 -8.90
C ALA A 337 -0.44 -3.97 -7.45
N THR A 338 -1.34 -3.57 -6.55
CA THR A 338 -1.21 -3.71 -5.10
C THR A 338 -2.52 -4.20 -4.50
N PHE A 339 -2.47 -5.39 -3.89
CA PHE A 339 -3.51 -5.98 -3.07
C PHE A 339 -3.25 -5.65 -1.59
N VAL A 340 -4.27 -5.16 -0.87
CA VAL A 340 -4.22 -4.88 0.57
C VAL A 340 -5.36 -5.62 1.28
N PRO A 341 -5.10 -6.48 2.28
CA PRO A 341 -6.17 -7.15 3.03
C PRO A 341 -7.04 -6.14 3.80
N THR A 342 -8.37 -6.31 3.75
CA THR A 342 -9.33 -5.37 4.38
C THR A 342 -9.51 -5.57 5.89
N ALA A 343 -8.93 -6.63 6.44
CA ALA A 343 -8.91 -6.87 7.89
C ALA A 343 -7.83 -6.00 8.55
N SER A 344 -8.15 -5.32 9.65
CA SER A 344 -7.23 -4.41 10.35
C SER A 344 -6.01 -5.11 10.97
N ALA A 345 -6.10 -6.41 11.25
CA ALA A 345 -4.96 -7.24 11.66
C ALA A 345 -4.05 -7.65 10.49
N GLY A 346 -4.47 -7.40 9.24
CA GLY A 346 -3.82 -7.87 8.03
C GLY A 346 -4.18 -9.33 7.69
N PHE A 347 -3.23 -10.04 7.11
CA PHE A 347 -3.31 -11.47 6.84
C PHE A 347 -3.29 -12.31 8.14
N ALA A 348 -3.86 -13.51 8.09
CA ALA A 348 -3.78 -14.46 9.20
C ALA A 348 -2.30 -14.85 9.50
N PRO A 349 -1.91 -15.06 10.78
CA PRO A 349 -0.54 -15.37 11.16
C PRO A 349 -0.13 -16.80 10.81
N ASN A 350 1.17 -17.02 10.59
CA ASN A 350 1.80 -18.32 10.31
C ASN A 350 1.10 -19.14 9.21
N THR A 351 0.51 -18.45 8.24
CA THR A 351 -0.40 -19.01 7.23
C THR A 351 0.23 -18.91 5.84
N VAL A 352 0.10 -19.97 5.04
CA VAL A 352 0.52 -19.98 3.64
C VAL A 352 -0.58 -19.35 2.79
N PHE A 353 -0.21 -18.33 2.03
CA PHE A 353 -1.04 -17.66 1.05
C PHE A 353 -0.53 -17.95 -0.36
N VAL A 354 -1.45 -18.00 -1.32
CA VAL A 354 -1.15 -18.06 -2.75
C VAL A 354 -1.75 -16.84 -3.41
N ALA A 355 -0.90 -16.03 -4.05
CA ALA A 355 -1.28 -14.89 -4.86
C ALA A 355 -1.29 -15.28 -6.34
N THR A 356 -2.29 -14.78 -7.06
CA THR A 356 -2.50 -15.05 -8.49
C THR A 356 -2.90 -13.75 -9.19
N VAL A 357 -2.12 -13.36 -10.20
CA VAL A 357 -2.57 -12.41 -11.23
C VAL A 357 -2.97 -13.21 -12.45
N THR A 358 -4.24 -13.18 -12.84
CA THR A 358 -4.79 -14.06 -13.88
C THR A 358 -4.59 -13.50 -15.30
N THR A 359 -4.74 -14.39 -16.29
CA THR A 359 -4.91 -14.06 -17.72
C THR A 359 -6.07 -13.10 -18.04
N ALA A 360 -6.87 -12.65 -17.06
CA ALA A 360 -7.88 -11.62 -17.24
C ALA A 360 -7.31 -10.18 -17.22
N VAL A 361 -6.08 -9.96 -16.71
CA VAL A 361 -5.43 -8.64 -16.82
C VAL A 361 -4.83 -8.46 -18.22
N ALA A 362 -5.00 -7.27 -18.79
CA ALA A 362 -4.51 -6.95 -20.13
C ALA A 362 -3.84 -5.58 -20.19
N ASP A 363 -2.99 -5.39 -21.20
CA ASP A 363 -2.41 -4.09 -21.52
C ASP A 363 -3.39 -3.15 -22.21
N LEU A 364 -3.00 -1.88 -22.36
CA LEU A 364 -3.83 -0.88 -23.05
C LEU A 364 -4.08 -1.20 -24.54
N ALA A 365 -3.31 -2.11 -25.13
CA ALA A 365 -3.47 -2.58 -26.50
C ALA A 365 -4.40 -3.82 -26.61
N GLY A 366 -4.88 -4.33 -25.47
CA GLY A 366 -5.79 -5.47 -25.36
C GLY A 366 -5.07 -6.83 -25.23
N ASN A 367 -3.74 -6.87 -25.10
CA ASN A 367 -3.01 -8.12 -24.92
C ASN A 367 -3.12 -8.58 -23.46
N ALA A 368 -3.74 -9.74 -23.25
CA ALA A 368 -3.80 -10.39 -21.95
C ALA A 368 -2.42 -10.92 -21.50
N LEU A 369 -2.22 -11.13 -20.20
CA LEU A 369 -1.12 -12.00 -19.73
C LEU A 369 -1.20 -13.36 -20.44
N ALA A 370 -0.07 -13.88 -20.90
CA ALA A 370 -0.02 -15.16 -21.63
C ALA A 370 -0.35 -16.38 -20.74
N THR A 371 -0.09 -16.29 -19.44
CA THR A 371 -0.37 -17.30 -18.41
C THR A 371 -0.61 -16.61 -17.07
N ASP A 372 -1.41 -17.22 -16.18
CA ASP A 372 -1.56 -16.77 -14.80
C ASP A 372 -0.20 -16.69 -14.10
N LYS A 373 0.10 -15.55 -13.46
CA LYS A 373 1.26 -15.41 -12.58
C LYS A 373 0.85 -15.80 -11.15
N VAL A 374 1.22 -17.01 -10.76
CA VAL A 374 1.03 -17.56 -9.41
C VAL A 374 2.34 -17.44 -8.61
N TRP A 375 2.25 -17.20 -7.30
CA TRP A 375 3.33 -17.36 -6.32
C TRP A 375 2.79 -17.59 -4.90
N GLY A 376 3.58 -18.25 -4.05
CA GLY A 376 3.26 -18.50 -2.65
C GLY A 376 4.06 -17.62 -1.69
N PHE A 377 3.48 -17.26 -0.55
CA PHE A 377 4.21 -16.64 0.57
C PHE A 377 3.60 -17.06 1.91
N THR A 378 4.41 -17.07 2.96
CA THR A 378 3.99 -17.43 4.32
C THR A 378 4.17 -16.25 5.26
N THR A 379 3.13 -15.94 6.04
CA THR A 379 3.20 -14.92 7.09
C THR A 379 3.98 -15.40 8.31
N GLY A 380 4.54 -14.47 9.08
CA GLY A 380 4.95 -14.69 10.47
C GLY A 380 3.78 -14.46 11.43
N ALA A 381 4.08 -14.08 12.67
CA ALA A 381 3.09 -13.75 13.69
C ALA A 381 2.93 -12.24 13.98
N GLN A 382 3.74 -11.37 13.35
CA GLN A 382 3.87 -9.96 13.70
C GLN A 382 3.33 -9.02 12.62
N SER A 383 2.66 -7.92 13.04
CA SER A 383 2.33 -6.80 12.14
C SER A 383 3.60 -6.08 11.66
N CYS A 384 3.53 -5.40 10.52
CA CYS A 384 4.67 -4.66 9.98
C CYS A 384 5.02 -3.47 10.88
N THR A 385 6.30 -3.33 11.19
CA THR A 385 6.81 -2.30 12.11
C THR A 385 7.16 -1.03 11.33
N ALA A 386 6.76 0.13 11.86
CA ALA A 386 7.17 1.44 11.34
C ALA A 386 8.49 1.89 11.98
N GLY A 387 9.24 2.75 11.29
CA GLY A 387 10.49 3.32 11.83
C GLY A 387 10.26 4.14 13.10
N VAL A 388 11.15 4.00 14.08
CA VAL A 388 11.09 4.72 15.36
C VAL A 388 11.72 6.10 15.24
N ALA A 389 11.01 7.12 15.72
CA ALA A 389 11.49 8.50 15.71
C ALA A 389 12.68 8.68 16.67
N LEU A 390 13.80 9.21 16.15
CA LEU A 390 15.03 9.47 16.91
C LEU A 390 15.12 10.88 17.52
N GLY A 391 14.17 11.77 17.21
CA GLY A 391 14.21 13.17 17.67
C GLY A 391 15.52 13.88 17.32
N ALA A 392 16.06 14.66 18.26
CA ALA A 392 17.35 15.33 18.12
C ALA A 392 18.54 14.35 17.95
N ALA A 393 18.41 13.09 18.41
CA ALA A 393 19.46 12.08 18.22
C ALA A 393 19.68 11.72 16.72
N ALA A 394 18.72 12.05 15.83
CA ALA A 394 18.87 11.84 14.39
C ALA A 394 20.08 12.57 13.79
N ALA A 395 20.51 13.71 14.35
CA ALA A 395 21.66 14.47 13.83
C ALA A 395 23.03 13.80 14.12
N PHE A 396 23.08 12.84 15.05
CA PHE A 396 24.33 12.32 15.60
C PHE A 396 24.76 11.02 14.93
N GLY A 397 25.99 10.99 14.40
CA GLY A 397 26.66 9.76 13.97
C GLY A 397 27.24 8.98 15.14
N ALA A 398 27.76 9.69 16.16
CA ALA A 398 28.26 9.11 17.40
C ALA A 398 27.75 9.88 18.63
N PHE A 399 27.28 9.18 19.66
CA PHE A 399 26.85 9.80 20.91
C PHE A 399 27.33 9.00 22.14
N GLY A 400 28.12 9.61 23.01
CA GLY A 400 28.88 8.96 24.08
C GLY A 400 28.28 9.03 25.49
N GLY A 401 26.95 8.99 25.61
CA GLY A 401 26.25 9.01 26.90
C GLY A 401 26.74 10.13 27.83
N GLY A 402 26.96 9.77 29.10
CA GLY A 402 27.61 10.61 30.11
C GLY A 402 29.10 10.30 30.35
N ALA A 403 29.73 9.45 29.51
CA ALA A 403 31.13 9.03 29.66
C ALA A 403 32.07 9.52 28.54
N GLY A 404 31.55 10.17 27.51
CA GLY A 404 32.32 10.77 26.42
C GLY A 404 32.49 9.89 25.19
N VAL A 405 33.20 10.41 24.18
CA VAL A 405 33.51 9.71 22.93
C VAL A 405 35.01 9.73 22.72
N THR A 406 35.62 8.55 22.53
CA THR A 406 37.08 8.44 22.42
C THR A 406 37.48 7.83 21.08
N ASN A 407 38.56 8.37 20.50
CA ASN A 407 39.20 7.85 19.30
C ASN A 407 40.65 7.45 19.59
N GLN A 408 41.09 6.34 18.99
CA GLN A 408 42.47 5.84 19.04
C GLN A 408 43.02 5.48 17.64
N GLY A 409 42.46 6.05 16.57
CA GLY A 409 42.93 5.90 15.19
C GLY A 409 43.12 7.24 14.47
N ILE A 410 43.88 7.23 13.37
CA ILE A 410 44.22 8.42 12.56
C ILE A 410 43.36 8.59 11.30
N ASN A 411 42.52 7.60 10.99
CA ASN A 411 41.62 7.58 9.82
C ASN A 411 40.13 7.65 10.23
N THR A 412 39.82 7.99 11.48
CA THR A 412 38.44 8.03 11.97
C THR A 412 37.70 9.25 11.41
N VAL A 413 36.53 9.06 10.80
CA VAL A 413 35.70 10.11 10.19
C VAL A 413 34.25 9.93 10.57
N VAL A 414 33.62 10.95 11.16
CA VAL A 414 32.19 10.98 11.49
C VAL A 414 31.47 11.95 10.56
N ASN A 415 30.69 11.42 9.61
CA ASN A 415 29.81 12.21 8.76
C ASN A 415 28.45 12.37 9.46
N GLY A 416 28.35 13.43 10.26
CA GLY A 416 27.25 13.75 11.17
C GLY A 416 27.78 14.46 12.41
N ASN A 417 26.91 14.86 13.34
CA ASN A 417 27.36 15.41 14.62
C ASN A 417 27.94 14.30 15.52
N LEU A 418 28.79 14.71 16.46
CA LEU A 418 29.27 13.88 17.57
C LEU A 418 28.80 14.53 18.88
N GLY A 419 28.35 13.75 19.87
CA GLY A 419 27.79 14.33 21.09
C GLY A 419 28.03 13.54 22.38
N THR A 420 27.89 14.20 23.52
CA THR A 420 27.86 13.58 24.85
C THR A 420 27.28 14.56 25.88
N THR A 421 26.57 14.06 26.90
CA THR A 421 26.19 14.89 28.06
C THR A 421 27.35 15.08 29.05
N ALA A 422 28.51 14.50 28.77
CA ALA A 422 29.74 14.68 29.54
C ALA A 422 30.46 16.00 29.20
N ALA A 423 31.39 16.41 30.06
CA ALA A 423 32.30 17.52 29.79
C ALA A 423 33.13 17.26 28.53
N CYS A 424 33.39 18.29 27.71
CA CYS A 424 34.14 18.16 26.46
C CYS A 424 35.58 17.62 26.63
N THR A 425 36.14 17.64 27.83
CA THR A 425 37.41 16.97 28.17
C THR A 425 37.36 15.44 28.06
N LEU A 426 36.16 14.86 27.97
CA LEU A 426 35.93 13.43 27.72
C LEU A 426 35.59 13.13 26.25
N VAL A 427 35.62 14.15 25.37
CA VAL A 427 35.80 13.93 23.93
C VAL A 427 37.31 13.91 23.67
N THR A 428 37.83 12.81 23.12
CA THR A 428 39.28 12.63 22.92
C THR A 428 39.62 12.05 21.56
N GLY A 429 40.67 12.59 20.93
CA GLY A 429 41.08 12.20 19.59
C GLY A 429 40.19 12.74 18.46
N PHE A 430 39.52 13.88 18.64
CA PHE A 430 38.63 14.45 17.62
C PHE A 430 38.94 15.91 17.31
N HIS A 431 38.51 16.36 16.13
CA HIS A 431 38.36 17.77 15.78
C HIS A 431 37.13 17.95 14.90
N ASP A 432 36.51 19.12 14.98
CA ASP A 432 35.53 19.61 14.01
C ASP A 432 36.12 20.83 13.25
N ALA A 433 35.28 21.56 12.52
CA ALA A 433 35.71 22.74 11.76
C ALA A 433 36.16 23.94 12.61
N LEU A 434 35.98 23.91 13.94
CA LEU A 434 36.21 25.03 14.85
C LEU A 434 37.18 24.69 16.01
N HIS A 435 37.18 23.44 16.49
CA HIS A 435 37.86 23.06 17.73
C HIS A 435 38.56 21.70 17.67
N VAL A 436 39.58 21.54 18.52
CA VAL A 436 40.35 20.29 18.70
C VAL A 436 40.14 19.74 20.10
N TYR A 437 39.85 18.44 20.20
CA TYR A 437 39.45 17.73 21.40
C TYR A 437 40.46 16.62 21.73
N THR A 438 41.47 16.97 22.54
CA THR A 438 42.48 16.06 23.10
C THR A 438 43.12 15.13 22.05
N GLN A 439 43.70 15.72 21.00
CA GLN A 439 44.37 14.99 19.92
C GLN A 439 45.88 14.79 20.16
N THR A 440 46.40 13.72 19.56
CA THR A 440 47.81 13.38 19.42
C THR A 440 48.05 12.91 17.97
N PRO A 441 49.31 12.77 17.50
CA PRO A 441 49.61 12.20 16.18
C PRO A 441 49.12 10.76 15.96
N LEU A 442 48.63 10.06 16.99
CA LEU A 442 48.14 8.67 16.92
C LEU A 442 46.60 8.55 16.98
N ASN A 443 45.87 9.66 17.20
CA ASN A 443 44.41 9.63 17.30
C ASN A 443 43.75 10.86 16.67
N VAL A 444 44.06 11.15 15.41
CA VAL A 444 43.41 12.23 14.65
C VAL A 444 42.11 11.72 14.04
N GLY A 445 40.98 12.01 14.69
CA GLY A 445 39.63 11.76 14.16
C GLY A 445 38.95 13.06 13.70
N THR A 446 38.24 13.01 12.57
CA THR A 446 37.52 14.15 11.97
C THR A 446 36.02 14.02 12.20
N VAL A 447 35.37 15.12 12.57
CA VAL A 447 33.90 15.23 12.63
C VAL A 447 33.47 16.28 11.61
N ASN A 448 32.62 15.87 10.66
CA ASN A 448 32.12 16.74 9.57
C ASN A 448 30.80 17.46 9.94
N GLY A 449 30.25 17.18 11.12
CA GLY A 449 29.23 17.99 11.80
C GLY A 449 29.81 18.75 13.00
N ALA A 450 28.96 19.11 13.97
CA ALA A 450 29.39 19.75 15.22
C ALA A 450 29.74 18.73 16.32
N ILE A 451 30.57 19.14 17.28
CA ILE A 451 30.83 18.38 18.52
C ILE A 451 30.06 19.01 19.70
N ASP A 452 28.91 18.43 20.05
CA ASP A 452 28.02 18.89 21.12
C ASP A 452 28.33 18.22 22.47
N CYS A 453 29.02 18.94 23.36
CA CYS A 453 29.36 18.45 24.70
C CYS A 453 29.23 19.54 25.79
N ALA A 454 29.25 19.11 27.05
CA ALA A 454 29.07 20.00 28.20
C ALA A 454 30.34 20.81 28.54
N PRO A 455 30.23 21.94 29.25
CA PRO A 455 31.37 22.72 29.74
C PRO A 455 32.41 21.88 30.50
N PRO A 456 33.69 22.30 30.54
CA PRO A 456 34.25 23.58 30.09
C PRO A 456 34.41 23.69 28.56
N ALA A 457 34.89 24.85 28.11
CA ALA A 457 35.20 25.15 26.70
C ALA A 457 36.05 24.02 26.05
N PRO A 458 35.77 23.61 24.79
CA PRO A 458 34.81 24.21 23.84
C PRO A 458 33.32 24.09 24.20
N GLY A 459 32.98 23.28 25.21
CA GLY A 459 31.60 23.08 25.67
C GLY A 459 30.97 24.33 26.27
N THR A 460 29.69 24.52 25.96
CA THR A 460 28.86 25.64 26.41
C THR A 460 27.54 25.13 27.01
N PRO A 461 26.78 25.97 27.73
CA PRO A 461 25.42 25.60 28.14
C PRO A 461 24.49 25.28 26.96
N ALA A 462 24.75 25.83 25.76
CA ALA A 462 23.94 25.57 24.57
C ALA A 462 24.23 24.18 23.97
N THR A 463 25.50 23.83 23.75
CA THR A 463 25.92 22.49 23.28
C THR A 463 25.53 21.41 24.29
N MET A 464 25.60 21.71 25.60
CA MET A 464 25.09 20.84 26.66
C MET A 464 23.57 20.60 26.55
N ALA A 465 22.78 21.63 26.22
CA ALA A 465 21.33 21.49 26.05
C ALA A 465 20.97 20.65 24.83
N ILE A 466 21.67 20.85 23.70
CA ILE A 466 21.52 20.03 22.49
C ILE A 466 21.83 18.56 22.81
N ALA A 467 22.98 18.28 23.43
CA ALA A 467 23.37 16.92 23.81
C ALA A 467 22.40 16.30 24.83
N THR A 468 21.88 17.08 25.77
CA THR A 468 20.89 16.59 26.76
C THR A 468 19.57 16.21 26.10
N GLN A 469 19.08 16.99 25.13
CA GLN A 469 17.89 16.65 24.36
C GLN A 469 18.13 15.40 23.50
N ALA A 470 19.27 15.32 22.79
CA ALA A 470 19.64 14.13 22.02
C ALA A 470 19.69 12.85 22.89
N ARG A 471 20.23 12.93 24.11
CA ARG A 471 20.25 11.80 25.06
C ARG A 471 18.86 11.46 25.61
N ALA A 472 17.94 12.42 25.67
CA ALA A 472 16.55 12.17 26.05
C ALA A 472 15.77 11.48 24.91
N ASP A 473 15.90 11.97 23.69
CA ASP A 473 15.22 11.41 22.52
C ASP A 473 15.78 10.02 22.15
N ALA A 474 17.08 9.80 22.29
CA ALA A 474 17.70 8.47 22.16
C ALA A 474 17.18 7.48 23.21
N GLN A 475 16.96 7.93 24.45
CA GLN A 475 16.35 7.08 25.49
C GLN A 475 14.88 6.78 25.18
N ALA A 476 14.13 7.74 24.64
CA ALA A 476 12.75 7.52 24.20
C ALA A 476 12.68 6.52 23.05
N ALA A 477 13.57 6.65 22.05
CA ALA A 477 13.68 5.70 20.94
C ALA A 477 14.08 4.29 21.42
N TYR A 478 15.06 4.17 22.33
CA TYR A 478 15.43 2.90 22.95
C TYR A 478 14.25 2.24 23.67
N ASN A 479 13.51 3.01 24.48
CA ASN A 479 12.34 2.52 25.21
C ASN A 479 11.23 2.08 24.25
N ALA A 480 11.00 2.83 23.17
CA ALA A 480 10.02 2.48 22.14
C ALA A 480 10.41 1.19 21.41
N LEU A 481 11.68 1.04 21.01
CA LEU A 481 12.20 -0.19 20.39
C LEU A 481 12.09 -1.40 21.31
N ALA A 482 12.40 -1.24 22.61
CA ALA A 482 12.29 -2.30 23.61
C ALA A 482 10.84 -2.66 23.99
N ALA A 483 9.89 -1.74 23.78
CA ALA A 483 8.46 -1.96 24.03
C ALA A 483 7.72 -2.62 22.85
N LEU A 484 8.35 -2.77 21.69
CA LEU A 484 7.77 -3.52 20.57
C LEU A 484 7.62 -5.02 20.94
N PRO A 485 6.56 -5.70 20.49
CA PRO A 485 6.35 -7.11 20.79
C PRO A 485 7.54 -7.99 20.35
N PRO A 486 7.98 -8.97 21.15
CA PRO A 486 9.06 -9.88 20.78
C PRO A 486 8.81 -10.58 19.44
N GLY A 487 9.86 -10.67 18.63
CA GLY A 487 9.87 -11.30 17.32
C GLY A 487 10.57 -12.65 17.29
N SER A 488 10.84 -13.14 16.09
CA SER A 488 11.54 -14.41 15.88
C SER A 488 13.03 -14.30 16.24
N ASP A 489 13.63 -15.43 16.64
CA ASP A 489 15.08 -15.56 16.87
C ASP A 489 15.73 -16.47 15.81
N PRO A 490 15.94 -15.98 14.58
CA PRO A 490 16.56 -16.76 13.51
C PRO A 490 18.01 -17.10 13.88
N GLY A 491 18.34 -18.38 13.90
CA GLY A 491 19.69 -18.84 14.26
C GLY A 491 20.01 -18.78 15.76
N ALA A 492 19.01 -18.58 16.64
CA ALA A 492 19.18 -18.58 18.10
C ALA A 492 20.30 -17.65 18.58
N GLY A 493 20.20 -16.37 18.22
CA GLY A 493 21.22 -15.34 18.44
C GLY A 493 22.25 -15.21 17.31
N GLN A 494 22.52 -16.24 16.49
CA GLN A 494 23.46 -16.14 15.37
C GLN A 494 22.76 -15.69 14.08
N LEU A 495 22.97 -14.44 13.68
CA LEU A 495 22.42 -13.86 12.45
C LEU A 495 23.37 -14.01 11.24
N GLY A 496 24.63 -14.43 11.45
CA GLY A 496 25.63 -14.51 10.40
C GLY A 496 25.34 -15.58 9.34
N GLY A 497 25.10 -15.16 8.10
CA GLY A 497 24.67 -16.02 6.99
C GLY A 497 23.15 -16.03 6.77
N ALA A 498 22.37 -15.30 7.56
CA ALA A 498 20.92 -15.19 7.38
C ALA A 498 20.55 -14.15 6.30
N ILE A 499 19.38 -14.36 5.68
CA ILE A 499 18.66 -13.35 4.88
C ILE A 499 17.37 -13.04 5.62
N LEU A 500 17.19 -11.79 6.06
CA LEU A 500 16.08 -11.39 6.94
C LEU A 500 15.16 -10.37 6.26
N LEU A 501 13.87 -10.67 6.29
CA LEU A 501 12.79 -9.82 5.79
C LEU A 501 12.46 -8.69 6.81
N PRO A 502 11.62 -7.71 6.46
CA PRO A 502 11.31 -6.60 7.36
C PRO A 502 10.46 -7.08 8.54
N GLY A 503 10.88 -6.79 9.77
CA GLY A 503 10.25 -7.32 10.99
C GLY A 503 11.00 -6.97 12.28
N ILE A 504 10.54 -7.54 13.40
CA ILE A 504 11.24 -7.49 14.69
C ILE A 504 11.92 -8.84 14.91
N TYR A 505 13.13 -8.79 15.48
CA TYR A 505 13.96 -9.94 15.80
C TYR A 505 14.43 -9.81 17.24
N THR A 506 14.23 -10.83 18.06
CA THR A 506 14.48 -10.77 19.52
C THR A 506 15.30 -11.97 19.95
N SER A 507 16.52 -11.76 20.42
CA SER A 507 17.41 -12.87 20.83
C SER A 507 16.91 -13.52 22.12
N ALA A 508 16.57 -14.81 22.06
CA ALA A 508 16.16 -15.61 23.21
C ALA A 508 17.33 -15.91 24.17
N LEU A 509 18.57 -15.88 23.66
CA LEU A 509 19.80 -15.94 24.47
C LEU A 509 20.27 -14.55 24.95
N GLY A 510 19.56 -13.49 24.58
CA GLY A 510 19.86 -12.10 24.94
C GLY A 510 20.94 -11.42 24.08
N THR A 511 21.78 -12.16 23.37
CA THR A 511 22.86 -11.63 22.51
C THR A 511 22.58 -11.90 21.03
N PHE A 512 22.92 -10.94 20.16
CA PHE A 512 23.02 -11.18 18.73
C PHE A 512 24.49 -11.19 18.28
N ASP A 513 24.87 -12.23 17.53
CA ASP A 513 26.19 -12.39 16.94
C ASP A 513 26.07 -12.46 15.42
N ILE A 514 26.93 -11.73 14.71
CA ILE A 514 27.14 -11.81 13.26
C ILE A 514 28.59 -12.25 13.07
N THR A 515 28.85 -13.55 13.09
CA THR A 515 30.23 -14.11 13.13
C THR A 515 30.44 -15.28 12.18
N THR A 516 29.43 -16.12 11.95
CA THR A 516 29.51 -17.28 11.03
C THR A 516 29.52 -16.89 9.56
N GLY A 517 28.89 -15.77 9.20
CA GLY A 517 28.81 -15.23 7.84
C GLY A 517 28.24 -13.81 7.84
N ASP A 518 28.08 -13.20 6.67
CA ASP A 518 27.47 -11.87 6.53
C ASP A 518 25.94 -11.96 6.67
N LEU A 519 25.33 -10.92 7.22
CA LEU A 519 23.88 -10.80 7.37
C LEU A 519 23.31 -9.99 6.19
N THR A 520 22.24 -10.48 5.55
CA THR A 520 21.55 -9.74 4.48
C THR A 520 20.15 -9.31 4.94
N LEU A 521 19.79 -8.04 4.70
CA LEU A 521 18.47 -7.48 4.97
C LEU A 521 17.76 -7.19 3.64
N ASP A 522 16.63 -7.85 3.40
CA ASP A 522 15.90 -7.83 2.12
C ASP A 522 14.56 -7.11 2.24
N ALA A 523 14.44 -5.94 1.61
CA ALA A 523 13.20 -5.16 1.55
C ALA A 523 12.13 -5.77 0.62
N GLN A 524 12.51 -6.66 -0.30
CA GLN A 524 11.64 -7.16 -1.37
C GLN A 524 10.90 -6.04 -2.13
N GLY A 525 11.59 -4.97 -2.50
CA GLY A 525 11.02 -3.80 -3.19
C GLY A 525 10.41 -2.72 -2.28
N ASP A 526 10.17 -3.03 -1.00
CA ASP A 526 9.57 -2.08 -0.05
C ASP A 526 10.59 -1.05 0.44
N ALA A 527 10.58 0.11 -0.20
CA ALA A 527 11.44 1.26 0.11
C ALA A 527 11.22 1.88 1.51
N ASN A 528 10.24 1.40 2.28
CA ASN A 528 9.92 1.80 3.66
C ASN A 528 10.10 0.64 4.68
N ALA A 529 10.53 -0.55 4.21
CA ALA A 529 10.87 -1.70 5.03
C ALA A 529 11.73 -1.34 6.24
N THR A 530 11.39 -1.90 7.40
CA THR A 530 12.03 -1.61 8.70
C THR A 530 12.46 -2.89 9.40
N TRP A 531 13.61 -2.84 10.07
CA TRP A 531 14.16 -3.93 10.89
C TRP A 531 14.42 -3.44 12.30
N VAL A 532 13.97 -4.20 13.29
CA VAL A 532 14.28 -3.95 14.70
C VAL A 532 14.91 -5.20 15.32
N PHE A 533 16.14 -5.06 15.80
CA PHE A 533 16.85 -6.10 16.54
C PHE A 533 16.85 -5.75 18.03
N GLN A 534 16.18 -6.58 18.84
CA GLN A 534 16.10 -6.50 20.29
C GLN A 534 17.07 -7.51 20.94
N SER A 535 18.02 -6.98 21.72
CA SER A 535 18.97 -7.76 22.51
C SER A 535 18.85 -7.34 23.98
N ALA A 536 18.81 -8.33 24.88
CA ALA A 536 18.84 -8.09 26.33
C ALA A 536 20.26 -7.88 26.89
N ALA A 537 21.29 -8.25 26.12
CA ALA A 537 22.70 -8.20 26.51
C ALA A 537 23.58 -7.53 25.45
N ALA A 538 24.12 -8.26 24.47
CA ALA A 538 25.16 -7.76 23.58
C ALA A 538 24.84 -7.88 22.08
N LEU A 539 25.59 -7.13 21.28
CA LEU A 539 25.69 -7.27 19.82
C LEU A 539 27.16 -7.42 19.41
N THR A 540 27.52 -8.50 18.73
CA THR A 540 28.88 -8.74 18.20
C THR A 540 28.84 -8.81 16.67
N VAL A 541 29.70 -8.06 15.96
CA VAL A 541 29.76 -8.08 14.49
C VAL A 541 31.19 -8.29 14.00
N GLY A 542 31.47 -9.52 13.55
CA GLY A 542 32.80 -10.02 13.22
C GLY A 542 33.54 -10.60 14.42
N LEU A 543 34.68 -11.22 14.13
CA LEU A 543 35.67 -11.70 15.10
C LEU A 543 37.07 -11.18 14.70
N PRO A 544 38.09 -11.29 15.57
CA PRO A 544 39.45 -10.86 15.21
C PRO A 544 39.94 -11.47 13.89
N ALA A 545 40.49 -10.62 13.01
CA ALA A 545 40.90 -10.94 11.64
C ALA A 545 39.80 -11.58 10.74
N THR A 546 38.54 -11.55 11.17
CA THR A 546 37.38 -12.15 10.48
C THR A 546 36.19 -11.18 10.50
N PRO A 547 36.28 -10.07 9.73
CA PRO A 547 35.22 -9.07 9.63
C PRO A 547 33.94 -9.64 9.05
N ARG A 548 32.81 -8.96 9.33
CA ARG A 548 31.49 -9.30 8.78
C ARG A 548 30.74 -8.07 8.33
N HIS A 549 29.82 -8.28 7.40
CA HIS A 549 29.02 -7.22 6.81
C HIS A 549 27.52 -7.41 7.12
N VAL A 550 26.81 -6.30 7.30
CA VAL A 550 25.36 -6.21 7.17
C VAL A 550 25.05 -5.60 5.81
N LEU A 551 24.43 -6.39 4.94
CA LEU A 551 24.15 -6.05 3.55
C LEU A 551 22.69 -5.61 3.39
N LEU A 552 22.45 -4.60 2.55
CA LEU A 552 21.11 -4.10 2.22
C LEU A 552 20.80 -4.44 0.76
N ILE A 553 19.67 -5.10 0.49
CA ILE A 553 19.23 -5.42 -0.87
C ILE A 553 17.78 -4.97 -1.15
N ASN A 554 17.41 -4.94 -2.44
CA ASN A 554 16.06 -4.75 -2.94
C ASN A 554 15.31 -3.52 -2.40
N GLY A 555 16.02 -2.43 -2.09
CA GLY A 555 15.45 -1.17 -1.60
C GLY A 555 15.56 -0.93 -0.09
N ALA A 556 16.18 -1.84 0.66
CA ALA A 556 16.43 -1.69 2.09
C ALA A 556 17.35 -0.49 2.40
N LYS A 557 17.12 0.20 3.54
CA LYS A 557 17.78 1.47 3.88
C LYS A 557 18.25 1.49 5.33
N ALA A 558 19.51 1.89 5.52
CA ALA A 558 20.17 1.97 6.82
C ALA A 558 19.38 2.76 7.88
N ARG A 559 18.74 3.88 7.49
CA ARG A 559 17.91 4.71 8.39
C ARG A 559 16.71 3.96 9.00
N ASN A 560 16.27 2.86 8.38
CA ASN A 560 15.14 2.03 8.81
C ASN A 560 15.60 0.78 9.59
N VAL A 561 16.90 0.63 9.88
CA VAL A 561 17.47 -0.51 10.63
C VAL A 561 17.84 -0.04 12.03
N TYR A 562 17.34 -0.71 13.06
CA TYR A 562 17.51 -0.34 14.46
C TYR A 562 18.02 -1.51 15.30
N TRP A 563 19.00 -1.26 16.16
CA TRP A 563 19.57 -2.24 17.09
C TRP A 563 19.43 -1.71 18.51
N GLN A 564 18.44 -2.23 19.24
CA GLN A 564 18.26 -2.01 20.67
C GLN A 564 19.07 -3.09 21.40
N VAL A 565 20.14 -2.68 22.10
CA VAL A 565 21.09 -3.60 22.73
C VAL A 565 21.11 -3.33 24.23
N GLY A 566 20.78 -4.33 25.06
CA GLY A 566 20.53 -4.15 26.49
C GLY A 566 21.74 -3.70 27.32
N SER A 567 22.95 -4.02 26.87
CA SER A 567 24.20 -3.59 27.46
C SER A 567 25.07 -2.88 26.42
N ALA A 568 25.93 -3.59 25.68
CA ALA A 568 26.97 -3.00 24.82
C ALA A 568 27.06 -3.66 23.45
N ALA A 569 27.44 -2.88 22.44
CA ALA A 569 27.70 -3.37 21.08
C ALA A 569 29.20 -3.32 20.72
N ARG A 570 29.69 -4.36 20.05
CA ARG A 570 31.08 -4.52 19.60
C ARG A 570 31.12 -4.85 18.11
N ILE A 571 31.65 -3.92 17.31
CA ILE A 571 31.84 -4.06 15.87
C ILE A 571 33.33 -4.25 15.60
N GLU A 572 33.72 -5.36 15.00
CA GLU A 572 35.14 -5.69 14.79
C GLU A 572 35.83 -4.91 13.67
N THR A 573 37.14 -5.05 13.63
CA THR A 573 38.00 -4.38 12.65
C THR A 573 37.71 -4.87 11.23
N GLY A 574 37.41 -3.94 10.30
CA GLY A 574 37.11 -4.25 8.90
C GLY A 574 35.66 -4.60 8.61
N SER A 575 34.81 -4.70 9.64
CA SER A 575 33.38 -4.98 9.47
C SER A 575 32.63 -3.82 8.80
N LEU A 576 31.51 -4.13 8.14
CA LEU A 576 30.54 -3.15 7.62
C LEU A 576 29.25 -3.29 8.42
N MET A 577 28.98 -2.34 9.30
CA MET A 577 27.79 -2.30 10.12
C MET A 577 26.75 -1.33 9.54
N VAL A 578 25.47 -1.64 9.73
CA VAL A 578 24.36 -0.87 9.19
C VAL A 578 23.28 -0.65 10.24
N GLY A 579 22.79 0.59 10.36
CA GLY A 579 21.64 0.95 11.20
C GLY A 579 21.98 1.79 12.44
N THR A 580 20.92 2.20 13.15
CA THR A 580 21.02 2.97 14.40
C THR A 580 21.18 2.01 15.57
N ILE A 581 22.36 2.00 16.19
CA ILE A 581 22.68 1.19 17.38
C ILE A 581 22.47 2.04 18.62
N ILE A 582 21.64 1.57 19.56
CA ILE A 582 21.40 2.24 20.84
C ILE A 582 21.66 1.25 21.99
N ALA A 583 22.67 1.54 22.82
CA ALA A 583 23.21 0.64 23.83
C ALA A 583 23.52 1.39 25.15
N PRO A 584 22.96 1.00 26.32
CA PRO A 584 23.21 1.70 27.59
C PRO A 584 24.69 1.71 28.02
N ALA A 585 25.36 0.56 27.89
CA ALA A 585 26.77 0.37 28.21
C ALA A 585 27.73 0.60 27.02
N GLY A 586 27.25 1.29 25.97
CA GLY A 586 28.11 1.90 24.96
C GLY A 586 28.34 1.07 23.69
N VAL A 587 29.12 1.66 22.77
CA VAL A 587 29.44 1.05 21.46
C VAL A 587 30.95 1.12 21.22
N THR A 588 31.56 -0.02 20.92
CA THR A 588 32.97 -0.15 20.57
C THR A 588 33.11 -0.55 19.11
N ILE A 589 33.88 0.21 18.34
CA ILE A 589 34.10 -0.03 16.91
C ILE A 589 35.61 -0.13 16.64
N SER A 590 36.03 -1.31 16.17
CA SER A 590 37.43 -1.76 16.12
C SER A 590 38.10 -1.77 17.52
N THR A 591 39.43 -1.80 17.58
CA THR A 591 40.26 -1.94 18.80
C THR A 591 41.60 -1.25 18.58
N ALA A 592 42.23 -0.73 19.64
CA ALA A 592 43.45 0.08 19.54
C ALA A 592 44.60 -0.67 18.82
N GLY A 593 45.35 0.07 17.99
CA GLY A 593 46.45 -0.47 17.17
C GLY A 593 46.03 -1.07 15.82
N GLN A 594 44.74 -1.27 15.58
CA GLN A 594 44.22 -1.82 14.32
C GLN A 594 44.21 -0.78 13.19
N THR A 595 44.74 -1.12 12.02
CA THR A 595 44.94 -0.20 10.89
C THR A 595 43.89 -0.30 9.77
N ILE A 596 43.11 -1.38 9.74
CA ILE A 596 42.06 -1.61 8.74
C ILE A 596 40.81 -0.80 9.13
N GLN A 597 40.21 -0.11 8.15
CA GLN A 597 39.03 0.74 8.38
C GLN A 597 37.77 -0.09 8.67
N THR A 598 37.05 0.22 9.75
CA THR A 598 35.68 -0.28 9.98
C THR A 598 34.66 0.76 9.52
N THR A 599 33.52 0.33 8.97
CA THR A 599 32.47 1.25 8.48
C THR A 599 31.14 1.03 9.20
N LEU A 600 30.46 2.12 9.56
CA LEU A 600 29.08 2.13 10.06
C LEU A 600 28.24 3.08 9.18
N VAL A 601 27.34 2.52 8.37
CA VAL A 601 26.28 3.30 7.69
C VAL A 601 25.09 3.33 8.62
N GLY A 602 25.05 4.30 9.52
CA GLY A 602 24.26 4.22 10.74
C GLY A 602 24.65 5.22 11.81
N ARG A 603 24.32 4.90 13.06
CA ARG A 603 24.58 5.74 14.24
C ARG A 603 25.04 4.87 15.41
N ALA A 604 26.03 5.32 16.16
CA ALA A 604 26.54 4.64 17.36
C ALA A 604 26.18 5.44 18.61
N ILE A 605 25.18 4.98 19.37
CA ILE A 605 24.63 5.73 20.52
C ILE A 605 24.81 4.92 21.81
N GLY A 606 25.77 5.36 22.63
CA GLY A 606 25.82 5.07 24.06
C GLY A 606 24.83 5.95 24.82
N LEU A 607 23.92 5.37 25.60
CA LEU A 607 22.98 6.18 26.42
C LEU A 607 23.62 6.67 27.73
N THR A 608 24.44 5.81 28.36
CA THR A 608 25.09 6.09 29.65
C THR A 608 26.61 6.04 29.53
N ALA A 609 27.14 4.94 28.99
CA ALA A 609 28.58 4.77 28.78
C ALA A 609 29.06 5.34 27.43
N SER A 610 30.35 5.21 27.16
CA SER A 610 31.05 5.87 26.06
C SER A 610 30.84 5.19 24.71
N VAL A 611 31.19 5.93 23.65
CA VAL A 611 31.45 5.35 22.33
C VAL A 611 32.95 5.40 22.08
N THR A 612 33.52 4.29 21.61
CA THR A 612 34.97 4.17 21.36
C THR A 612 35.22 3.73 19.92
N LEU A 613 36.04 4.49 19.20
CA LEU A 613 36.29 4.32 17.76
C LEU A 613 37.79 4.15 17.47
N VAL A 614 38.13 3.29 16.51
CA VAL A 614 39.48 3.20 15.94
C VAL A 614 39.36 3.04 14.43
N ASN A 615 39.95 3.96 13.67
CA ASN A 615 39.94 3.98 12.19
C ASN A 615 38.54 3.65 11.64
N THR A 616 37.55 4.41 12.10
CA THR A 616 36.13 4.15 11.81
C THR A 616 35.55 5.23 10.91
N THR A 617 34.90 4.83 9.81
CA THR A 617 34.02 5.71 9.02
C THR A 617 32.58 5.56 9.52
N ILE A 618 31.97 6.62 10.03
CA ILE A 618 30.54 6.69 10.30
C ILE A 618 29.86 7.55 9.22
N VAL A 619 28.73 7.07 8.69
CA VAL A 619 27.86 7.79 7.75
C VAL A 619 26.45 7.82 8.32
N ALA A 620 26.01 8.97 8.85
CA ALA A 620 24.67 9.15 9.40
C ALA A 620 23.59 9.10 8.28
N PRO A 621 22.63 8.15 8.30
CA PRO A 621 21.61 7.99 7.24
C PRO A 621 20.33 8.81 7.43
#